data_AF-A0A5N7ZI97-F1
#
_entry.id   AF-A0A5N7ZI97-F1
#
_cell.length_a   1.000
_cell.length_b   1.000
_cell.length_c   1.000
_cell.angle_alpha   90.00
_cell.angle_beta   90.00
_cell.angle_gamma   90.00
#
_symmetry.space_group_name_H-M   'P 1'
#
loop_
_entity.id
_entity.type
_entity.pdbx_description
1 polymer ?
#
loop_
_entity_poly.entity_id
_entity_poly.type
_entity_poly.pdbx_seq_one_letter_code
_entity_poly.pdbx_strand_id
1 'polypeptide(L)'
;MTHIPQPRKSPRQLRSQHTVDTILQATARVLATYGYAGTNTNLIAETAGVSVGSLYQYFPNKNALIAALHQRHDNQMLDVIDSVLNSNPAATLEERVAAIVQAMLHAHLLEPALHRVLEREFPLFDTPREHSLADQDIHRRMRHLLELHRAEIAQQDRDLATYVVLRIMESLVHAAALEPPAGFSTGQLEQAVVDAVMGYLATPGGAAPRVCGTVQLDRDAGRAAALADTLATLAFPADWVRAVSQDEASALAGLPLARGGVFFGQGMLVQPSLLIPALLATPGVRVVPAQVARLTRAASGWCARDGADSILAQADTVVLANAFGARAVLDASGLLAPLPRVAQMHALAGEVTLIPAAALGGGPRCVVGGEGYLLPDTGAGCVAGSTYVHGAAEARVGAEGQRVTLDKAAGLLGAGALRALAPGTLPGWAGWRAVLPGRLPAVGELAHAPGLWLAAGYASRGLSWSALMGDLIAARLGGEPSPLETDLSALIAPR
;
A
#
# COMPACT_ATOMS: atom_id res chain seq x y z
N MET A 1 15.75 -20.83 32.07
CA MET A 1 16.28 -19.56 31.53
C MET A 1 17.80 -19.64 31.56
N THR A 2 18.44 -19.89 30.43
CA THR A 2 19.89 -19.93 30.31
C THR A 2 20.37 -18.48 30.21
N HIS A 3 20.94 -17.95 31.29
CA HIS A 3 21.39 -16.55 31.35
C HIS A 3 22.56 -16.33 30.38
N ILE A 4 22.53 -15.26 29.58
CA ILE A 4 23.65 -14.87 28.70
C ILE A 4 24.90 -14.67 29.58
N PRO A 5 25.99 -15.43 29.38
CA PRO A 5 27.17 -15.35 30.22
C PRO A 5 27.94 -14.04 29.97
N GLN A 6 28.24 -13.32 31.05
CA GLN A 6 28.85 -11.99 31.00
C GLN A 6 30.37 -12.02 31.25
N PRO A 7 31.13 -11.01 30.76
CA PRO A 7 32.52 -10.82 31.15
C PRO A 7 32.67 -10.67 32.67
N ARG A 8 33.73 -11.23 33.25
CA ARG A 8 34.02 -11.15 34.70
C ARG A 8 34.52 -9.77 35.13
N LYS A 9 35.20 -9.04 34.24
CA LYS A 9 35.78 -7.72 34.52
C LYS A 9 35.67 -6.83 33.28
N SER A 10 35.19 -5.60 33.47
CA SER A 10 35.27 -4.55 32.44
C SER A 10 36.62 -3.83 32.53
N PRO A 11 37.42 -3.79 31.45
CA PRO A 11 38.74 -3.15 31.47
C PRO A 11 38.63 -1.63 31.61
N ARG A 12 39.27 -1.04 32.63
CA ARG A 12 39.28 0.42 32.88
C ARG A 12 40.56 1.13 32.45
N GLN A 13 41.67 0.40 32.31
CA GLN A 13 42.97 0.96 31.92
C GLN A 13 43.24 0.68 30.42
N LEU A 14 43.88 1.62 29.71
CA LEU A 14 44.20 1.52 28.28
C LEU A 14 44.84 0.17 27.90
N ARG A 15 45.80 -0.30 28.70
CA ARG A 15 46.47 -1.59 28.48
C ARG A 15 45.49 -2.78 28.54
N SER A 16 44.57 -2.78 29.51
CA SER A 16 43.55 -3.83 29.65
C SER A 16 42.49 -3.78 28.56
N GLN A 17 42.17 -2.59 28.04
CA GLN A 17 41.23 -2.44 26.92
C GLN A 17 41.84 -3.01 25.64
N HIS A 18 43.12 -2.70 25.38
CA HIS A 18 43.85 -3.28 24.25
C HIS A 18 43.91 -4.81 24.33
N THR A 19 44.17 -5.38 25.52
CA THR A 19 44.14 -6.84 25.71
C THR A 19 42.77 -7.44 25.36
N VAL A 20 41.68 -6.84 25.84
CA VAL A 20 40.32 -7.32 25.55
C VAL A 20 40.00 -7.20 24.06
N ASP A 21 40.38 -6.09 23.42
CA ASP A 21 40.19 -5.90 21.98
C ASP A 21 40.94 -6.96 21.16
N THR A 22 42.20 -7.23 21.51
CA THR A 22 43.00 -8.29 20.87
C THR A 22 42.35 -9.67 21.03
N ILE A 23 41.78 -9.97 22.20
CA ILE A 23 41.08 -11.23 22.46
C ILE A 23 39.80 -11.33 21.60
N LEU A 24 39.01 -10.25 21.49
CA LEU A 24 37.79 -10.26 20.68
C LEU A 24 38.10 -10.36 19.18
N GLN A 25 39.14 -9.68 18.68
CA GLN A 25 39.59 -9.81 17.30
C GLN A 25 40.04 -11.25 16.99
N ALA A 26 40.80 -11.88 17.89
CA ALA A 26 41.17 -13.28 17.75
C ALA A 26 39.95 -14.21 17.77
N THR A 27 38.98 -13.92 18.65
CA THR A 27 37.70 -14.66 18.71
C THR A 27 36.97 -14.61 17.38
N ALA A 28 36.83 -13.42 16.78
CA ALA A 28 36.18 -13.25 15.48
C ALA A 28 36.87 -14.09 14.38
N ARG A 29 38.21 -14.03 14.30
CA ARG A 29 38.99 -14.81 13.32
C ARG A 29 38.83 -16.31 13.50
N VAL A 30 38.88 -16.80 14.74
CA VAL A 30 38.72 -18.23 15.05
C VAL A 30 37.31 -18.69 14.70
N LEU A 31 36.27 -17.93 15.04
CA LEU A 31 34.89 -18.26 14.68
C LEU A 31 34.68 -18.30 13.17
N ALA A 32 35.19 -17.30 12.45
CA ALA A 32 35.09 -17.23 10.99
C ALA A 32 35.79 -18.41 10.30
N THR A 33 36.87 -18.93 10.89
CA THR A 33 37.69 -20.00 10.30
C THR A 33 37.18 -21.40 10.66
N TYR A 34 36.78 -21.61 11.92
CA TYR A 34 36.50 -22.95 12.47
C TYR A 34 35.03 -23.16 12.84
N GLY A 35 34.17 -22.15 12.63
CA GLY A 35 32.76 -22.17 13.03
C GLY A 35 32.58 -22.20 14.55
N TYR A 36 31.32 -22.30 14.98
CA TYR A 36 31.03 -22.41 16.41
C TYR A 36 31.64 -23.68 16.99
N ALA A 37 31.39 -24.87 16.42
CA ALA A 37 31.83 -26.14 16.99
C ALA A 37 33.36 -26.28 17.14
N GLY A 38 34.14 -25.78 16.17
CA GLY A 38 35.61 -25.86 16.17
C GLY A 38 36.30 -24.85 17.08
N THR A 39 35.58 -23.84 17.58
CA THR A 39 36.16 -22.78 18.42
C THR A 39 36.28 -23.23 19.88
N ASN A 40 37.43 -22.96 20.52
CA ASN A 40 37.67 -23.13 21.96
C ASN A 40 38.57 -22.03 22.54
N THR A 41 38.56 -21.85 23.87
CA THR A 41 39.27 -20.75 24.56
C THR A 41 40.79 -20.80 24.46
N ASN A 42 41.38 -22.00 24.34
CA ASN A 42 42.83 -22.15 24.20
C ASN A 42 43.28 -21.65 22.82
N LEU A 43 42.57 -22.05 21.76
CA LEU A 43 42.83 -21.61 20.39
C LEU A 43 42.69 -20.08 20.26
N ILE A 44 41.71 -19.49 20.94
CA ILE A 44 41.54 -18.03 20.98
C ILE A 44 42.71 -17.35 21.71
N ALA A 45 43.13 -17.86 22.87
CA ALA A 45 44.25 -17.30 23.62
C ALA A 45 45.56 -17.34 22.81
N GLU A 46 45.82 -18.46 22.14
CA GLU A 46 46.96 -18.63 21.23
C GLU A 46 46.90 -17.63 20.06
N THR A 47 45.75 -17.54 19.38
CA THR A 47 45.54 -16.61 18.26
C THR A 47 45.67 -15.14 18.69
N ALA A 48 45.28 -14.82 19.93
CA ALA A 48 45.42 -13.48 20.51
C ALA A 48 46.83 -13.16 21.02
N GLY A 49 47.73 -14.15 21.10
CA GLY A 49 49.05 -13.98 21.70
C GLY A 49 49.01 -13.67 23.20
N VAL A 50 47.98 -14.14 23.92
CA VAL A 50 47.82 -13.93 25.37
C VAL A 50 47.85 -15.25 26.12
N SER A 51 48.18 -15.22 27.42
CA SER A 51 48.08 -16.43 28.23
C SER A 51 46.62 -16.85 28.43
N VAL A 52 46.37 -18.16 28.51
CA VAL A 52 45.03 -18.72 28.81
C VAL A 52 44.48 -18.16 30.14
N GLY A 53 45.35 -17.96 31.13
CA GLY A 53 44.99 -17.32 32.40
C GLY A 53 44.53 -15.86 32.24
N SER A 54 45.19 -15.09 31.36
CA SER A 54 44.79 -13.71 31.02
C SER A 54 43.43 -13.66 30.33
N LEU A 55 43.11 -14.63 29.47
CA LEU A 55 41.78 -14.73 28.85
C LEU A 55 40.71 -15.03 29.92
N TYR A 56 40.93 -16.04 30.77
CA TYR A 56 39.98 -16.42 31.83
C TYR A 56 39.77 -15.35 32.91
N GLN A 57 40.68 -14.39 33.04
CA GLN A 57 40.51 -13.22 33.89
C GLN A 57 39.36 -12.32 33.41
N TYR A 58 39.11 -12.26 32.10
CA TYR A 58 38.05 -11.44 31.50
C TYR A 58 36.84 -12.28 31.11
N PHE A 59 37.05 -13.46 30.54
CA PHE A 59 35.97 -14.26 29.96
C PHE A 59 35.94 -15.67 30.57
N PRO A 60 34.88 -16.05 31.29
CA PRO A 60 34.81 -17.34 31.97
C PRO A 60 34.77 -18.54 31.04
N ASN A 61 34.31 -18.37 29.80
CA ASN A 61 34.14 -19.42 28.80
C ASN A 61 34.02 -18.80 27.39
N LYS A 62 34.00 -19.66 26.37
CA LYS A 62 33.80 -19.28 24.96
C LYS A 62 32.48 -18.54 24.72
N ASN A 63 31.41 -18.89 25.43
CA ASN A 63 30.11 -18.24 25.22
C ASN A 63 30.14 -16.78 25.69
N ALA A 64 30.90 -16.45 26.73
CA ALA A 64 31.11 -15.06 27.16
C ALA A 64 31.94 -14.25 26.16
N LEU A 65 32.88 -14.89 25.44
CA LEU A 65 33.62 -14.25 24.35
C LEU A 65 32.69 -13.94 23.18
N ILE A 66 31.85 -14.90 22.78
CA ILE A 66 30.90 -14.73 21.68
C ILE A 66 29.84 -13.68 22.02
N ALA A 67 29.30 -13.69 23.24
CA ALA A 67 28.36 -12.66 23.71
C ALA A 67 28.98 -11.26 23.70
N ALA A 68 30.23 -11.12 24.14
CA ALA A 68 30.95 -9.85 24.09
C ALA A 68 31.27 -9.40 22.66
N LEU A 69 31.53 -10.34 21.75
CA LEU A 69 31.72 -10.06 20.33
C LEU A 69 30.42 -9.58 19.67
N HIS A 70 29.29 -10.21 19.99
CA HIS A 70 27.95 -9.77 19.55
C HIS A 70 27.65 -8.35 20.05
N GLN A 71 27.86 -8.09 21.35
CA GLN A 71 27.61 -6.76 21.91
C GLN A 71 28.50 -5.67 21.29
N ARG A 72 29.75 -6.00 20.93
CA ARG A 72 30.61 -5.10 20.17
C ARG A 72 30.03 -4.80 18.79
N HIS A 73 29.53 -5.83 18.10
CA HIS A 73 28.89 -5.67 16.79
C HIS A 73 27.64 -4.78 16.88
N ASP A 74 26.76 -5.01 17.86
CA ASP A 74 25.56 -4.20 18.09
C ASP A 74 25.91 -2.72 18.32
N ASN A 75 26.97 -2.45 19.09
CA ASN A 75 27.46 -1.08 19.31
C ASN A 75 28.01 -0.43 18.04
N GLN A 76 28.72 -1.19 17.19
CA GLN A 76 29.20 -0.67 15.90
C GLN A 76 28.03 -0.30 14.96
N MET A 77 27.00 -1.14 14.94
CA MET A 77 25.76 -0.86 14.21
C MET A 77 25.04 0.40 14.74
N LEU A 78 25.00 0.59 16.06
CA LEU A 78 24.47 1.82 16.67
C LEU A 78 25.25 3.07 16.25
N ASP A 79 26.58 3.02 16.26
CA ASP A 79 27.44 4.14 15.84
C ASP A 79 27.21 4.52 14.38
N VAL A 80 27.00 3.53 13.52
CA VAL A 80 26.65 3.72 12.10
C VAL A 80 25.30 4.43 11.95
N ILE A 81 24.26 3.96 12.64
CA ILE A 81 22.94 4.59 12.62
C ILE A 81 23.04 6.03 13.13
N ASP A 82 23.76 6.27 14.22
CA ASP A 82 23.97 7.61 14.78
C ASP A 82 24.71 8.54 13.80
N SER A 83 25.71 8.02 13.08
CA SER A 83 26.37 8.80 12.03
C SER A 83 25.38 9.21 10.95
N VAL A 84 24.58 8.28 10.41
CA VAL A 84 23.60 8.56 9.35
C VAL A 84 22.55 9.57 9.81
N LEU A 85 22.01 9.39 11.02
CA LEU A 85 21.00 10.31 11.58
C LEU A 85 21.53 11.75 11.70
N ASN A 86 22.81 11.91 12.04
CA ASN A 86 23.44 13.21 12.27
C ASN A 86 24.12 13.85 11.04
N SER A 87 24.26 13.14 9.92
CA SER A 87 25.07 13.59 8.78
C SER A 87 24.50 14.80 8.04
N ASN A 88 23.18 14.80 7.75
CA ASN A 88 22.52 15.83 6.96
C ASN A 88 21.08 16.04 7.45
N PRO A 89 20.76 17.16 8.12
CA PRO A 89 19.40 17.45 8.59
C PRO A 89 18.36 17.57 7.46
N ALA A 90 18.78 17.94 6.25
CA ALA A 90 17.88 18.17 5.11
C ALA A 90 17.63 16.92 4.24
N ALA A 91 18.25 15.78 4.57
CA ALA A 91 18.07 14.55 3.82
C ALA A 91 16.62 14.03 3.93
N THR A 92 16.09 13.48 2.84
CA THR A 92 14.76 12.84 2.80
C THR A 92 14.74 11.55 3.59
N LEU A 93 13.54 11.00 3.87
CA LEU A 93 13.45 9.70 4.54
C LEU A 93 14.12 8.59 3.72
N GLU A 94 13.91 8.58 2.40
CA GLU A 94 14.49 7.61 1.48
C GLU A 94 16.02 7.65 1.50
N GLU A 95 16.62 8.84 1.45
CA GLU A 95 18.09 9.02 1.51
C GLU A 95 18.67 8.48 2.83
N ARG A 96 17.96 8.68 3.96
CA ARG A 96 18.38 8.17 5.27
C ARG A 96 18.24 6.65 5.36
N VAL A 97 17.14 6.09 4.86
CA VAL A 97 16.93 4.64 4.79
C VAL A 97 18.01 4.01 3.91
N ALA A 98 18.29 4.58 2.74
CA ALA A 98 19.35 4.12 1.85
C ALA A 98 20.71 4.12 2.54
N ALA A 99 21.08 5.21 3.22
CA ALA A 99 22.34 5.29 3.96
C ALA A 99 22.42 4.26 5.10
N ILE A 100 21.33 3.97 5.82
CA ILE A 100 21.29 2.91 6.83
C ILE A 100 21.49 1.54 6.18
N VAL A 101 20.73 1.22 5.13
CA VAL A 101 20.80 -0.06 4.42
C VAL A 101 22.19 -0.29 3.84
N GLN A 102 22.77 0.72 3.20
CA GLN A 102 24.13 0.69 2.66
C GLN A 102 25.14 0.35 3.74
N ALA A 103 25.07 1.04 4.88
CA ALA A 103 26.02 0.85 5.96
C ALA A 103 25.85 -0.52 6.66
N MET A 104 24.61 -0.98 6.81
CA MET A 104 24.30 -2.34 7.29
C MET A 104 24.88 -3.39 6.35
N LEU A 105 24.62 -3.31 5.05
CA LEU A 105 25.17 -4.23 4.05
C LEU A 105 26.69 -4.22 4.05
N HIS A 106 27.31 -3.04 4.06
CA HIS A 106 28.77 -2.93 4.09
C HIS A 106 29.37 -3.62 5.32
N ALA A 107 28.80 -3.39 6.51
CA ALA A 107 29.24 -4.05 7.75
C ALA A 107 29.15 -5.58 7.66
N HIS A 108 28.06 -6.11 7.09
CA HIS A 108 27.84 -7.55 6.94
C HIS A 108 28.75 -8.18 5.87
N LEU A 109 29.12 -7.41 4.83
CA LEU A 109 30.01 -7.86 3.76
C LEU A 109 31.49 -7.89 4.17
N LEU A 110 31.91 -7.09 5.15
CA LEU A 110 33.30 -7.10 5.65
C LEU A 110 33.64 -8.39 6.41
N GLU A 111 32.70 -8.95 7.18
CA GLU A 111 32.91 -10.18 7.94
C GLU A 111 31.72 -11.16 7.84
N PRO A 112 31.42 -11.74 6.65
CA PRO A 112 30.23 -12.57 6.44
C PRO A 112 30.27 -13.89 7.22
N ALA A 113 31.46 -14.46 7.38
CA ALA A 113 31.67 -15.70 8.13
C ALA A 113 31.40 -15.51 9.62
N LEU A 114 31.74 -14.34 10.18
CA LEU A 114 31.40 -14.01 11.56
C LEU A 114 29.88 -13.90 11.74
N HIS A 115 29.21 -13.15 10.86
CA HIS A 115 27.75 -12.98 10.89
C HIS A 115 27.01 -14.31 10.77
N ARG A 116 27.46 -15.19 9.88
CA ARG A 116 26.91 -16.54 9.74
C ARG A 116 26.94 -17.31 11.06
N VAL A 117 28.06 -17.25 11.77
CA VAL A 117 28.23 -17.96 13.04
C VAL A 117 27.40 -17.34 14.16
N LEU A 118 27.31 -16.00 14.20
CA LEU A 118 26.48 -15.29 15.18
C LEU A 118 24.97 -15.55 14.99
N GLU A 119 24.50 -15.63 13.74
CA GLU A 119 23.07 -15.77 13.42
C GLU A 119 22.59 -17.23 13.27
N ARG A 120 23.36 -18.11 12.60
CA ARG A 120 22.89 -19.48 12.27
C ARG A 120 23.39 -20.57 13.22
N GLU A 121 24.56 -20.38 13.82
CA GLU A 121 25.23 -21.45 14.58
C GLU A 121 25.18 -21.26 16.10
N PHE A 122 24.57 -20.17 16.60
CA PHE A 122 24.58 -19.83 18.03
C PHE A 122 23.18 -19.97 18.68
N PRO A 123 22.85 -21.12 19.30
CA PRO A 123 21.49 -21.44 19.78
C PRO A 123 21.06 -20.66 21.04
N LEU A 124 21.98 -19.92 21.68
CA LEU A 124 21.70 -19.19 22.92
C LEU A 124 20.85 -17.92 22.68
N PHE A 125 20.75 -17.46 21.43
CA PHE A 125 19.96 -16.28 21.03
C PHE A 125 18.63 -16.61 20.37
N ASP A 126 18.17 -17.87 20.39
CA ASP A 126 16.76 -18.25 20.10
C ASP A 126 15.76 -17.72 21.17
N THR A 127 16.22 -16.91 22.12
CA THR A 127 15.37 -16.22 23.10
C THR A 127 14.99 -14.83 22.59
N PRO A 128 13.76 -14.34 22.85
CA PRO A 128 13.31 -13.05 22.35
C PRO A 128 14.29 -11.92 22.74
N ARG A 129 14.80 -11.21 21.72
CA ARG A 129 15.74 -10.07 21.81
C ARG A 129 15.20 -8.85 22.59
N GLU A 130 14.01 -8.94 23.17
CA GLU A 130 13.26 -7.85 23.82
C GLU A 130 13.94 -7.21 25.05
N HIS A 131 15.07 -7.76 25.54
CA HIS A 131 15.75 -7.30 26.75
C HIS A 131 17.18 -6.77 26.55
N SER A 132 17.67 -6.65 25.31
CA SER A 132 18.96 -6.00 25.04
C SER A 132 18.82 -4.46 25.10
N LEU A 133 19.70 -3.80 25.86
CA LEU A 133 19.77 -2.33 25.89
C LEU A 133 20.08 -1.74 24.51
N ALA A 134 20.89 -2.44 23.70
CA ALA A 134 21.25 -1.99 22.36
C ALA A 134 20.04 -2.03 21.41
N ASP A 135 19.25 -3.10 21.45
CA ASP A 135 18.06 -3.24 20.58
C ASP A 135 16.98 -2.21 20.93
N GLN A 136 16.80 -1.93 22.23
CA GLN A 136 15.89 -0.86 22.69
C GLN A 136 16.34 0.51 22.21
N ASP A 137 17.65 0.74 22.15
CA ASP A 137 18.26 1.98 21.68
C ASP A 137 18.16 2.14 20.16
N ILE A 138 18.35 1.06 19.38
CA ILE A 138 18.12 1.02 17.92
C ILE A 138 16.64 1.32 17.63
N HIS A 139 15.73 0.63 18.32
CA HIS A 139 14.30 0.83 18.17
C HIS A 139 13.89 2.28 18.46
N ARG A 140 14.38 2.85 19.56
CA ARG A 140 14.09 4.25 19.92
C ARG A 140 14.56 5.24 18.84
N ARG A 141 15.76 5.03 18.29
CA ARG A 141 16.34 5.89 17.24
C ARG A 141 15.58 5.79 15.93
N MET A 142 15.27 4.57 15.49
CA MET A 142 14.46 4.34 14.28
C MET A 142 13.07 4.97 14.44
N ARG A 143 12.41 4.76 15.58
CA ARG A 143 11.12 5.39 15.87
C ARG A 143 11.20 6.92 15.82
N HIS A 144 12.27 7.50 16.36
CA HIS A 144 12.49 8.94 16.30
C HIS A 144 12.67 9.44 14.86
N LEU A 145 13.45 8.73 14.04
CA LEU A 145 13.60 9.02 12.61
C LEU A 145 12.25 9.00 11.89
N LEU A 146 11.45 7.96 12.10
CA LEU A 146 10.12 7.85 11.49
C LEU A 146 9.19 9.00 11.94
N GLU A 147 9.24 9.40 13.21
CA GLU A 147 8.42 10.53 13.67
C GLU A 147 8.86 11.88 13.07
N LEU A 148 10.17 12.09 12.86
CA LEU A 148 10.69 13.28 12.16
C LEU A 148 10.15 13.38 10.72
N HIS A 149 10.01 12.24 10.05
CA HIS A 149 9.54 12.14 8.66
C HIS A 149 8.06 11.71 8.56
N ARG A 150 7.24 11.96 9.60
CA ARG A 150 5.82 11.55 9.65
C ARG A 150 4.98 12.01 8.46
N ALA A 151 5.38 13.07 7.75
CA ALA A 151 4.67 13.58 6.58
C ALA A 151 4.91 12.74 5.32
N GLU A 152 6.01 11.99 5.27
CA GLU A 152 6.40 11.09 4.18
C GLU A 152 5.92 9.64 4.43
N ILE A 153 5.46 9.35 5.65
CA ILE A 153 5.06 8.01 6.08
C ILE A 153 3.55 7.91 6.17
N ALA A 154 3.03 6.86 5.57
CA ALA A 154 1.60 6.67 5.45
C ALA A 154 1.04 5.61 6.42
N GLN A 155 1.90 4.75 7.00
CA GLN A 155 1.58 3.92 8.17
C GLN A 155 1.36 4.79 9.42
N GLN A 156 0.20 4.67 10.06
CA GLN A 156 -0.18 5.52 11.19
C GLN A 156 0.40 5.03 12.52
N ASP A 157 0.55 3.72 12.71
CA ASP A 157 1.14 3.14 13.91
C ASP A 157 2.67 3.15 13.81
N ARG A 158 3.33 4.02 14.57
CA ARG A 158 4.79 4.20 14.53
C ARG A 158 5.53 3.04 15.19
N ASP A 159 4.95 2.40 16.19
CA ASP A 159 5.61 1.28 16.87
C ASP A 159 5.58 0.06 15.95
N LEU A 160 4.44 -0.19 15.28
CA LEU A 160 4.33 -1.18 14.22
C LEU A 160 5.27 -0.86 13.05
N ALA A 161 5.30 0.40 12.59
CA ALA A 161 6.17 0.81 11.50
C ALA A 161 7.65 0.56 11.83
N THR A 162 8.07 0.97 13.03
CA THR A 162 9.44 0.77 13.53
C THR A 162 9.78 -0.71 13.57
N TYR A 163 8.89 -1.54 14.12
CA TYR A 163 9.09 -2.99 14.18
C TYR A 163 9.26 -3.60 12.78
N VAL A 164 8.34 -3.31 11.85
CA VAL A 164 8.35 -3.90 10.51
C VAL A 164 9.57 -3.43 9.71
N VAL A 165 9.91 -2.14 9.75
CA VAL A 165 11.08 -1.59 9.06
C VAL A 165 12.36 -2.27 9.54
N LEU A 166 12.56 -2.39 10.85
CA LEU A 166 13.72 -3.08 11.41
C LEU A 166 13.78 -4.54 10.95
N ARG A 167 12.63 -5.25 10.93
CA ARG A 167 12.58 -6.64 10.47
C ARG A 167 12.84 -6.81 8.98
N ILE A 168 12.36 -5.89 8.14
CA ILE A 168 12.63 -5.89 6.69
C ILE A 168 14.13 -5.71 6.48
N MET A 169 14.73 -4.67 7.07
CA MET A 169 16.15 -4.39 6.91
C MET A 169 17.00 -5.54 7.44
N GLU A 170 16.76 -6.01 8.66
CA GLU A 170 17.46 -7.14 9.26
C GLU A 170 17.38 -8.36 8.32
N SER A 171 16.18 -8.82 7.96
CA SER A 171 16.02 -10.06 7.19
C SER A 171 16.64 -9.99 5.81
N LEU A 172 16.43 -8.89 5.08
CA LEU A 172 16.90 -8.76 3.71
C LEU A 172 18.40 -8.46 3.62
N VAL A 173 18.96 -7.67 4.53
CA VAL A 173 20.41 -7.43 4.59
C VAL A 173 21.14 -8.73 4.90
N HIS A 174 20.65 -9.53 5.86
CA HIS A 174 21.23 -10.83 6.15
C HIS A 174 21.16 -11.79 4.95
N ALA A 175 20.02 -11.86 4.27
CA ALA A 175 19.86 -12.68 3.07
C ALA A 175 20.86 -12.26 1.98
N ALA A 176 20.98 -10.96 1.71
CA ALA A 176 21.89 -10.42 0.71
C ALA A 176 23.37 -10.65 1.05
N ALA A 177 23.76 -10.61 2.33
CA ALA A 177 25.15 -10.81 2.74
C ALA A 177 25.56 -12.30 2.80
N LEU A 178 24.65 -13.19 3.21
CA LEU A 178 24.96 -14.60 3.43
C LEU A 178 24.74 -15.45 2.17
N GLU A 179 23.70 -15.16 1.40
CA GLU A 179 23.25 -15.92 0.23
C GLU A 179 22.86 -14.98 -0.92
N PRO A 180 23.81 -14.18 -1.45
CA PRO A 180 23.49 -13.25 -2.53
C PRO A 180 23.01 -14.02 -3.77
N PRO A 181 21.88 -13.62 -4.38
CA PRO A 181 21.38 -14.26 -5.59
C PRO A 181 22.34 -14.03 -6.76
N ALA A 182 22.54 -15.05 -7.58
CA ALA A 182 23.40 -14.97 -8.75
C ALA A 182 22.86 -13.96 -9.77
N GLY A 183 23.75 -13.16 -10.36
CA GLY A 183 23.39 -12.21 -11.42
C GLY A 183 23.00 -10.80 -10.95
N PHE A 184 23.06 -10.52 -9.64
CA PHE A 184 22.77 -9.20 -9.08
C PHE A 184 24.00 -8.59 -8.41
N SER A 185 24.22 -7.29 -8.62
CA SER A 185 25.25 -6.53 -7.93
C SER A 185 24.80 -6.11 -6.52
N THR A 186 25.75 -5.81 -5.64
CA THR A 186 25.46 -5.29 -4.29
C THR A 186 24.57 -4.04 -4.32
N GLY A 187 24.81 -3.11 -5.26
CA GLY A 187 23.99 -1.90 -5.40
C GLY A 187 22.54 -2.20 -5.81
N GLN A 188 22.30 -3.25 -6.62
CA GLN A 188 20.94 -3.67 -6.95
C GLN A 188 20.22 -4.29 -5.74
N LEU A 189 20.94 -5.04 -4.91
CA LEU A 189 20.38 -5.61 -3.68
C LEU A 189 20.08 -4.51 -2.66
N GLU A 190 20.98 -3.54 -2.50
CA GLU A 190 20.78 -2.36 -1.67
C GLU A 190 19.51 -1.60 -2.07
N GLN A 191 19.38 -1.25 -3.36
CA GLN A 191 18.19 -0.56 -3.87
C GLN A 191 16.91 -1.36 -3.64
N ALA A 192 16.92 -2.69 -3.86
CA ALA A 192 15.75 -3.52 -3.63
C ALA A 192 15.30 -3.54 -2.16
N VAL A 193 16.24 -3.46 -1.20
CA VAL A 193 15.91 -3.34 0.23
C VAL A 193 15.32 -1.97 0.54
N VAL A 194 15.87 -0.90 -0.03
CA VAL A 194 15.32 0.46 0.09
C VAL A 194 13.90 0.51 -0.46
N ASP A 195 13.69 -0.03 -1.67
CA ASP A 195 12.37 -0.09 -2.32
C ASP A 195 11.36 -0.87 -1.47
N ALA A 196 11.76 -1.96 -0.80
CA ALA A 196 10.89 -2.71 0.09
C ALA A 196 10.50 -1.92 1.35
N VAL A 197 11.46 -1.23 1.97
CA VAL A 197 11.22 -0.40 3.16
C VAL A 197 10.35 0.81 2.80
N MET A 198 10.71 1.54 1.74
CA MET A 198 9.95 2.69 1.26
C MET A 198 8.58 2.28 0.72
N GLY A 199 8.47 1.12 0.07
CA GLY A 199 7.19 0.55 -0.34
C GLY A 199 6.25 0.32 0.85
N TYR A 200 6.76 -0.15 1.98
CA TYR A 200 5.98 -0.29 3.21
C TYR A 200 5.64 1.06 3.87
N LEU A 201 6.59 2.01 3.90
CA LEU A 201 6.46 3.29 4.59
C LEU A 201 5.63 4.33 3.82
N ALA A 202 5.93 4.50 2.53
CA ALA A 202 5.40 5.56 1.67
C ALA A 202 4.12 5.15 0.93
N THR A 203 3.88 3.86 0.73
CA THR A 203 2.54 3.42 0.30
C THR A 203 1.61 3.61 1.49
N PRO A 204 0.56 4.45 1.40
CA PRO A 204 -0.49 4.44 2.41
C PRO A 204 -0.95 3.02 2.58
N GLY A 205 -0.81 2.49 3.80
CA GLY A 205 -1.43 1.22 4.16
C GLY A 205 -2.88 1.29 3.72
N GLY A 206 -3.21 0.62 2.61
CA GLY A 206 -4.55 0.66 2.00
C GLY A 206 -4.80 1.61 0.80
N ALA A 207 -3.80 2.29 0.22
CA ALA A 207 -3.97 2.97 -1.08
C ALA A 207 -4.07 1.98 -2.25
N ALA A 208 -3.25 0.93 -2.22
CA ALA A 208 -3.37 -0.16 -3.18
C ALA A 208 -4.73 -0.87 -3.01
N PRO A 209 -5.42 -1.21 -4.11
CA PRO A 209 -6.60 -2.05 -4.06
C PRO A 209 -6.32 -3.35 -3.28
N ARG A 210 -7.18 -3.68 -2.33
CA ARG A 210 -7.08 -4.92 -1.55
C ARG A 210 -8.03 -5.96 -2.10
N VAL A 211 -7.51 -7.11 -2.53
CA VAL A 211 -8.34 -8.27 -2.86
C VAL A 211 -9.00 -8.78 -1.58
N CYS A 212 -10.31 -8.72 -1.53
CA CYS A 212 -11.11 -9.25 -0.41
C CYS A 212 -12.28 -10.11 -0.88
N GLY A 213 -12.50 -10.19 -2.20
CA GLY A 213 -13.64 -10.85 -2.81
C GLY A 213 -14.90 -10.00 -2.78
N THR A 214 -15.88 -10.40 -3.58
CA THR A 214 -17.22 -9.81 -3.62
C THR A 214 -18.27 -10.90 -3.58
N VAL A 215 -19.13 -10.89 -2.58
CA VAL A 215 -20.40 -11.63 -2.58
C VAL A 215 -21.47 -10.72 -3.20
N GLN A 216 -21.97 -11.08 -4.37
CA GLN A 216 -23.13 -10.46 -4.99
C GLN A 216 -24.36 -11.31 -4.68
N LEU A 217 -25.19 -10.83 -3.76
CA LEU A 217 -26.43 -11.50 -3.36
C LEU A 217 -27.45 -11.50 -4.49
N ASP A 218 -28.23 -12.58 -4.52
CA ASP A 218 -29.39 -12.67 -5.38
C ASP A 218 -30.43 -11.61 -5.03
N ARG A 219 -31.12 -11.14 -6.07
CA ARG A 219 -32.32 -10.31 -5.93
C ARG A 219 -33.52 -11.21 -5.67
N ASP A 220 -34.64 -10.65 -5.23
CA ASP A 220 -35.86 -11.42 -4.98
C ASP A 220 -36.22 -12.36 -6.15
N ALA A 221 -36.85 -13.49 -5.81
CA ALA A 221 -36.80 -14.85 -6.39
C ALA A 221 -36.90 -15.08 -7.94
N GLY A 222 -36.80 -14.07 -8.80
CA GLY A 222 -36.88 -14.21 -10.26
C GLY A 222 -35.54 -14.21 -11.03
N ARG A 223 -34.41 -13.77 -10.44
CA ARG A 223 -33.12 -13.65 -11.17
C ARG A 223 -32.03 -14.65 -10.80
N ALA A 224 -32.16 -15.34 -9.66
CA ALA A 224 -31.15 -16.30 -9.18
C ALA A 224 -30.91 -17.44 -10.20
N ALA A 225 -32.00 -17.98 -10.78
CA ALA A 225 -31.92 -19.03 -11.80
C ALA A 225 -31.11 -18.60 -13.03
N ALA A 226 -31.27 -17.35 -13.50
CA ALA A 226 -30.57 -16.85 -14.67
C ALA A 226 -29.05 -16.74 -14.49
N LEU A 227 -28.58 -16.48 -13.27
CA LEU A 227 -27.15 -16.30 -13.00
C LEU A 227 -26.42 -17.65 -12.86
N ALA A 228 -27.07 -18.64 -12.22
CA ALA A 228 -26.54 -20.01 -12.14
C ALA A 228 -26.38 -20.63 -13.54
N ASP A 229 -27.39 -20.49 -14.40
CA ASP A 229 -27.34 -20.98 -15.78
C ASP A 229 -26.24 -20.27 -16.60
N THR A 230 -26.06 -18.97 -16.39
CA THR A 230 -24.99 -18.19 -17.04
C THR A 230 -23.60 -18.70 -16.62
N LEU A 231 -23.38 -18.92 -15.32
CA LEU A 231 -22.09 -19.43 -14.84
C LEU A 231 -21.80 -20.86 -15.35
N ALA A 232 -22.82 -21.72 -15.38
CA ALA A 232 -22.70 -23.07 -15.94
C ALA A 232 -22.35 -23.04 -17.44
N THR A 233 -22.95 -22.10 -18.19
CA THR A 233 -22.72 -21.95 -19.63
C THR A 233 -21.33 -21.39 -19.94
N LEU A 234 -20.90 -20.35 -19.21
CA LEU A 234 -19.62 -19.69 -19.44
C LEU A 234 -18.43 -20.48 -18.88
N ALA A 235 -18.67 -21.42 -17.96
CA ALA A 235 -17.68 -22.34 -17.40
C ALA A 235 -16.40 -21.64 -16.91
N PHE A 236 -16.58 -20.49 -16.26
CA PHE A 236 -15.46 -19.73 -15.71
C PHE A 236 -14.73 -20.49 -14.59
N PRO A 237 -13.43 -20.20 -14.36
CA PRO A 237 -12.69 -20.75 -13.23
C PRO A 237 -13.40 -20.45 -11.90
N ALA A 238 -13.61 -21.49 -11.08
CA ALA A 238 -14.41 -21.38 -9.86
C ALA A 238 -13.74 -20.52 -8.76
N ASP A 239 -12.42 -20.36 -8.84
CA ASP A 239 -11.63 -19.44 -8.02
C ASP A 239 -11.83 -17.97 -8.44
N TRP A 240 -12.20 -17.73 -9.71
CA TRP A 240 -12.58 -16.41 -10.18
C TRP A 240 -14.04 -16.08 -9.84
N VAL A 241 -14.98 -16.96 -10.20
CA VAL A 241 -16.41 -16.75 -9.95
C VAL A 241 -17.16 -18.06 -9.74
N ARG A 242 -18.00 -18.13 -8.70
CA ARG A 242 -18.84 -19.30 -8.42
C ARG A 242 -20.13 -18.94 -7.69
N ALA A 243 -21.15 -19.78 -7.86
CA ALA A 243 -22.35 -19.71 -7.03
C ALA A 243 -22.01 -20.10 -5.57
N VAL A 244 -22.72 -19.49 -4.63
CA VAL A 244 -22.59 -19.73 -3.18
C VAL A 244 -23.98 -19.79 -2.54
N SER A 245 -24.18 -20.76 -1.65
CA SER A 245 -25.33 -20.80 -0.75
C SER A 245 -25.31 -19.63 0.23
N GLN A 246 -26.42 -19.39 0.94
CA GLN A 246 -26.49 -18.36 1.99
C GLN A 246 -25.46 -18.59 3.10
N ASP A 247 -25.26 -19.84 3.51
CA ASP A 247 -24.31 -20.19 4.57
C ASP A 247 -22.87 -19.93 4.13
N GLU A 248 -22.52 -20.34 2.91
CA GLU A 248 -21.21 -20.03 2.33
C GLU A 248 -20.98 -18.52 2.16
N ALA A 249 -21.99 -17.80 1.66
CA ALA A 249 -21.93 -16.35 1.49
C ALA A 249 -21.71 -15.65 2.84
N SER A 250 -22.42 -16.09 3.89
CA SER A 250 -22.27 -15.58 5.25
C SER A 250 -20.88 -15.90 5.84
N ALA A 251 -20.37 -17.11 5.60
CA ALA A 251 -19.03 -17.52 6.03
C ALA A 251 -17.92 -16.69 5.33
N LEU A 252 -18.04 -16.44 4.03
CA LEU A 252 -17.13 -15.61 3.25
C LEU A 252 -17.16 -14.15 3.71
N ALA A 253 -18.35 -13.61 3.98
CA ALA A 253 -18.50 -12.24 4.48
C ALA A 253 -18.07 -12.12 5.95
N GLY A 254 -18.12 -13.20 6.74
CA GLY A 254 -17.83 -13.18 8.17
C GLY A 254 -18.96 -12.61 9.03
N LEU A 255 -20.19 -12.57 8.48
CA LEU A 255 -21.40 -12.09 9.15
C LEU A 255 -22.64 -12.75 8.52
N PRO A 256 -23.78 -12.78 9.23
CA PRO A 256 -25.03 -13.27 8.65
C PRO A 256 -25.45 -12.43 7.43
N LEU A 257 -25.71 -13.10 6.31
CA LEU A 257 -26.30 -12.51 5.12
C LEU A 257 -27.72 -13.04 4.90
N ALA A 258 -28.56 -12.23 4.26
CA ALA A 258 -29.96 -12.55 4.04
C ALA A 258 -30.18 -13.69 3.03
N ARG A 259 -29.22 -13.91 2.11
CA ARG A 259 -29.34 -14.82 0.96
C ARG A 259 -27.97 -15.34 0.51
N GLY A 260 -27.99 -16.32 -0.39
CA GLY A 260 -26.84 -16.70 -1.22
C GLY A 260 -26.72 -15.83 -2.47
N GLY A 261 -25.87 -16.26 -3.40
CA GLY A 261 -25.68 -15.58 -4.68
C GLY A 261 -24.41 -16.04 -5.39
N VAL A 262 -23.59 -15.09 -5.82
CA VAL A 262 -22.32 -15.36 -6.52
C VAL A 262 -21.15 -14.70 -5.81
N PHE A 263 -20.06 -15.45 -5.67
CA PHE A 263 -18.81 -14.96 -5.14
C PHE A 263 -17.79 -14.75 -6.25
N PHE A 264 -17.19 -13.56 -6.29
CA PHE A 264 -16.06 -13.21 -7.14
C PHE A 264 -14.79 -13.18 -6.28
N GLY A 265 -13.87 -14.13 -6.48
CA GLY A 265 -12.67 -14.28 -5.64
C GLY A 265 -11.68 -13.11 -5.76
N GLN A 266 -11.65 -12.48 -6.94
CA GLN A 266 -10.76 -11.35 -7.24
C GLN A 266 -11.42 -9.97 -7.03
N GLY A 267 -12.56 -9.92 -6.31
CA GLY A 267 -13.18 -8.65 -5.94
C GLY A 267 -12.25 -7.81 -5.07
N MET A 268 -12.18 -6.51 -5.37
CA MET A 268 -11.26 -5.59 -4.68
C MET A 268 -11.99 -4.46 -3.96
N LEU A 269 -11.46 -4.11 -2.79
CA LEU A 269 -11.78 -2.88 -2.08
C LEU A 269 -10.76 -1.80 -2.44
N VAL A 270 -11.25 -0.60 -2.76
CA VAL A 270 -10.41 0.56 -3.07
C VAL A 270 -10.80 1.71 -2.15
N GLN A 271 -9.80 2.47 -1.68
CA GLN A 271 -9.99 3.68 -0.87
C GLN A 271 -9.62 4.92 -1.69
N PRO A 272 -10.58 5.62 -2.33
CA PRO A 272 -10.28 6.74 -3.22
C PRO A 272 -9.53 7.90 -2.54
N SER A 273 -9.79 8.15 -1.25
CA SER A 273 -9.11 9.17 -0.45
C SER A 273 -7.61 8.92 -0.29
N LEU A 274 -7.16 7.67 -0.44
CA LEU A 274 -5.74 7.29 -0.38
C LEU A 274 -5.17 7.07 -1.77
N LEU A 275 -5.92 6.42 -2.67
CA LEU A 275 -5.48 6.11 -4.02
C LEU A 275 -5.25 7.37 -4.87
N ILE A 276 -6.18 8.34 -4.83
CA ILE A 276 -6.09 9.53 -5.70
C ILE A 276 -4.84 10.37 -5.39
N PRO A 277 -4.54 10.72 -4.11
CA PRO A 277 -3.30 11.41 -3.79
C PRO A 277 -2.04 10.65 -4.21
N ALA A 278 -2.02 9.32 -4.03
CA ALA A 278 -0.90 8.49 -4.45
C ALA A 278 -0.67 8.55 -5.97
N LEU A 279 -1.74 8.45 -6.77
CA LEU A 279 -1.65 8.59 -8.23
C LEU A 279 -1.21 10.00 -8.67
N LEU A 280 -1.69 11.04 -7.99
CA LEU A 280 -1.31 12.44 -8.29
C LEU A 280 0.13 12.76 -7.88
N ALA A 281 0.73 11.99 -6.97
CA ALA A 281 2.13 12.13 -6.56
C ALA A 281 3.12 11.45 -7.52
N THR A 282 2.65 10.80 -8.59
CA THR A 282 3.50 10.14 -9.59
C THR A 282 4.54 11.11 -10.19
N PRO A 283 5.83 10.74 -10.26
CA PRO A 283 6.86 11.59 -10.86
C PRO A 283 6.49 12.07 -12.27
N GLY A 284 6.69 13.36 -12.53
CA GLY A 284 6.30 14.00 -13.79
C GLY A 284 4.87 14.54 -13.83
N VAL A 285 4.01 14.19 -12.87
CA VAL A 285 2.68 14.79 -12.73
C VAL A 285 2.78 16.12 -12.00
N ARG A 286 2.27 17.19 -12.62
CA ARG A 286 2.13 18.52 -11.99
C ARG A 286 0.66 18.84 -11.76
N VAL A 287 0.28 19.05 -10.50
CA VAL A 287 -1.09 19.43 -10.12
C VAL A 287 -1.19 20.95 -10.02
N VAL A 288 -2.16 21.53 -10.75
CA VAL A 288 -2.45 22.97 -10.73
C VAL A 288 -3.89 23.19 -10.28
N PRO A 289 -4.14 23.83 -9.13
CA PRO A 289 -5.48 24.18 -8.70
C PRO A 289 -6.07 25.27 -9.61
N ALA A 290 -6.92 24.88 -10.56
CA ALA A 290 -7.57 25.80 -11.48
C ALA A 290 -8.90 25.25 -12.00
N GLN A 291 -9.79 26.14 -12.43
CA GLN A 291 -11.04 25.78 -13.10
C GLN A 291 -10.97 26.15 -14.58
N VAL A 292 -10.93 25.13 -15.43
CA VAL A 292 -11.03 25.31 -16.88
C VAL A 292 -12.49 25.61 -17.25
N ALA A 293 -12.72 26.75 -17.89
CA ALA A 293 -14.03 27.15 -18.39
C ALA A 293 -14.23 26.69 -19.85
N ARG A 294 -13.19 26.80 -20.69
CA ARG A 294 -13.23 26.37 -22.09
C ARG A 294 -11.85 26.00 -22.64
N LEU A 295 -11.85 25.33 -23.77
CA LEU A 295 -10.69 25.00 -24.58
C LEU A 295 -10.74 25.80 -25.88
N THR A 296 -9.57 26.22 -26.37
CA THR A 296 -9.43 26.90 -27.66
C THR A 296 -8.27 26.28 -28.43
N ARG A 297 -8.39 26.19 -29.76
CA ARG A 297 -7.32 25.71 -30.61
C ARG A 297 -6.32 26.83 -30.87
N ALA A 298 -5.03 26.55 -30.69
CA ALA A 298 -3.90 27.43 -31.01
C ALA A 298 -3.08 26.86 -32.17
N ALA A 299 -2.05 27.59 -32.60
CA ALA A 299 -1.16 27.16 -33.70
C ALA A 299 -0.38 25.87 -33.38
N SER A 300 -0.07 25.64 -32.10
CA SER A 300 0.71 24.49 -31.59
C SER A 300 -0.06 23.67 -30.56
N GLY A 301 -1.35 23.40 -30.80
CA GLY A 301 -2.16 22.53 -29.94
C GLY A 301 -3.38 23.23 -29.31
N TRP A 302 -3.64 22.92 -28.05
CA TRP A 302 -4.81 23.35 -27.30
C TRP A 302 -4.45 24.26 -26.13
N CYS A 303 -5.25 25.29 -25.90
CA CYS A 303 -5.15 26.17 -24.74
C CYS A 303 -6.36 25.97 -23.82
N ALA A 304 -6.10 25.64 -22.55
CA ALA A 304 -7.10 25.63 -21.50
C ALA A 304 -7.22 27.04 -20.89
N ARG A 305 -8.46 27.54 -20.79
CA ARG A 305 -8.75 28.91 -20.36
C ARG A 305 -9.73 28.95 -19.20
N ASP A 306 -9.55 29.91 -18.30
CA ASP A 306 -10.48 30.17 -17.19
C ASP A 306 -11.68 31.02 -17.61
N GLY A 307 -12.53 31.39 -16.65
CA GLY A 307 -13.71 32.21 -16.89
C GLY A 307 -13.41 33.67 -17.26
N ALA A 308 -12.20 34.16 -16.97
CA ALA A 308 -11.71 35.48 -17.37
C ALA A 308 -10.95 35.44 -18.71
N ASP A 309 -10.95 34.30 -19.39
CA ASP A 309 -10.22 34.03 -20.63
C ASP A 309 -8.69 34.06 -20.50
N SER A 310 -8.15 33.91 -19.29
CA SER A 310 -6.72 33.75 -19.08
C SER A 310 -6.28 32.33 -19.43
N ILE A 311 -5.09 32.18 -20.02
CA ILE A 311 -4.53 30.86 -20.35
C ILE A 311 -3.99 30.21 -19.08
N LEU A 312 -4.52 29.04 -18.74
CA LEU A 312 -4.10 28.23 -17.61
C LEU A 312 -2.99 27.25 -17.99
N ALA A 313 -3.09 26.64 -19.19
CA ALA A 313 -2.14 25.67 -19.70
C ALA A 313 -2.24 25.55 -21.23
N GLN A 314 -1.17 25.05 -21.84
CA GLN A 314 -1.12 24.69 -23.26
C GLN A 314 -0.53 23.28 -23.41
N ALA A 315 -1.08 22.51 -24.34
CA ALA A 315 -0.60 21.16 -24.66
C ALA A 315 -1.04 20.73 -26.06
N ASP A 316 -0.25 19.87 -26.71
CA ASP A 316 -0.66 19.23 -27.97
C ASP A 316 -1.86 18.29 -27.78
N THR A 317 -1.89 17.61 -26.62
CA THR A 317 -2.93 16.66 -26.23
C THR A 317 -3.61 17.10 -24.94
N VAL A 318 -4.94 17.08 -24.92
CA VAL A 318 -5.77 17.38 -23.73
C VAL A 318 -6.74 16.22 -23.50
N VAL A 319 -6.86 15.78 -22.23
CA VAL A 319 -7.84 14.77 -21.82
C VAL A 319 -8.84 15.39 -20.85
N LEU A 320 -10.12 15.44 -21.23
CA LEU A 320 -11.21 15.83 -20.35
C LEU A 320 -11.64 14.64 -19.48
N ALA A 321 -11.16 14.59 -18.24
CA ALA A 321 -11.48 13.56 -17.24
C ALA A 321 -12.27 14.10 -16.03
N ASN A 322 -12.91 15.26 -16.16
CA ASN A 322 -13.62 15.96 -15.09
C ASN A 322 -15.12 15.57 -14.97
N ALA A 323 -15.44 14.30 -15.24
CA ALA A 323 -16.77 13.72 -15.11
C ALA A 323 -17.88 14.56 -15.77
N PHE A 324 -18.93 14.95 -15.01
CA PHE A 324 -20.07 15.70 -15.55
C PHE A 324 -19.66 17.10 -16.04
N GLY A 325 -18.60 17.68 -15.44
CA GLY A 325 -18.07 18.98 -15.83
C GLY A 325 -17.54 19.04 -17.26
N ALA A 326 -17.20 17.90 -17.87
CA ALA A 326 -16.73 17.83 -19.26
C ALA A 326 -17.76 18.41 -20.25
N ARG A 327 -19.06 18.21 -19.97
CA ARG A 327 -20.14 18.72 -20.83
C ARG A 327 -20.12 20.25 -20.92
N ALA A 328 -19.97 20.94 -19.79
CA ALA A 328 -19.95 22.40 -19.76
C ALA A 328 -18.72 22.97 -20.49
N VAL A 329 -17.54 22.35 -20.31
CA VAL A 329 -16.32 22.75 -21.01
C VAL A 329 -16.47 22.55 -22.53
N LEU A 330 -17.00 21.41 -22.97
CA LEU A 330 -17.22 21.15 -24.41
C LEU A 330 -18.22 22.13 -25.03
N ASP A 331 -19.30 22.45 -24.31
CA ASP A 331 -20.33 23.40 -24.76
C ASP A 331 -19.75 24.81 -24.92
N ALA A 332 -19.07 25.31 -23.87
CA ALA A 332 -18.41 26.61 -23.88
C ALA A 332 -17.25 26.71 -24.90
N SER A 333 -16.74 25.57 -25.38
CA SER A 333 -15.73 25.49 -26.43
C SER A 333 -16.33 25.37 -27.85
N GLY A 334 -17.66 25.24 -27.98
CA GLY A 334 -18.32 24.98 -29.26
C GLY A 334 -18.08 23.57 -29.83
N LEU A 335 -17.72 22.61 -28.98
CA LEU A 335 -17.30 21.26 -29.37
C LEU A 335 -18.33 20.17 -29.01
N LEU A 336 -19.42 20.52 -28.33
CA LEU A 336 -20.42 19.55 -27.86
C LEU A 336 -21.41 19.10 -28.94
N ALA A 337 -21.74 19.97 -29.90
CA ALA A 337 -22.80 19.71 -30.88
C ALA A 337 -22.65 18.39 -31.67
N PRO A 338 -21.43 17.97 -32.09
CA PRO A 338 -21.23 16.68 -32.78
C PRO A 338 -21.26 15.45 -31.86
N LEU A 339 -21.56 15.61 -30.56
CA LEU A 339 -21.51 14.55 -29.54
C LEU A 339 -22.88 14.35 -28.85
N PRO A 340 -23.94 13.94 -29.57
CA PRO A 340 -25.29 13.77 -29.02
C PRO A 340 -25.39 12.89 -27.78
N ARG A 341 -24.55 11.86 -27.63
CA ARG A 341 -24.57 11.02 -26.42
C ARG A 341 -23.99 11.75 -25.22
N VAL A 342 -22.91 12.51 -25.41
CA VAL A 342 -22.28 13.34 -24.37
C VAL A 342 -23.18 14.53 -23.99
N ALA A 343 -23.89 15.11 -24.96
CA ALA A 343 -24.87 16.18 -24.71
C ALA A 343 -26.02 15.72 -23.80
N GLN A 344 -26.40 14.44 -23.88
CA GLN A 344 -27.42 13.80 -23.02
C GLN A 344 -26.87 13.30 -21.68
N MET A 345 -25.58 13.51 -21.39
CA MET A 345 -25.02 13.19 -20.09
C MET A 345 -25.75 14.00 -19.00
N HIS A 346 -26.10 13.34 -17.91
CA HIS A 346 -26.72 13.97 -16.75
C HIS A 346 -25.97 13.65 -15.45
N ALA A 347 -26.10 14.55 -14.49
CA ALA A 347 -25.62 14.35 -13.13
C ALA A 347 -26.65 13.55 -12.33
N LEU A 348 -26.17 12.59 -11.54
CA LEU A 348 -26.99 11.80 -10.64
C LEU A 348 -26.37 11.85 -9.24
N ALA A 349 -27.05 12.52 -8.31
CA ALA A 349 -26.57 12.62 -6.94
C ALA A 349 -26.65 11.27 -6.23
N GLY A 350 -25.67 11.02 -5.36
CA GLY A 350 -25.61 9.82 -4.55
C GLY A 350 -24.96 10.10 -3.21
N GLU A 351 -25.46 9.40 -2.21
CA GLU A 351 -24.99 9.42 -0.84
C GLU A 351 -24.62 8.01 -0.41
N VAL A 352 -23.57 7.93 0.43
CA VAL A 352 -23.16 6.75 1.16
C VAL A 352 -23.06 7.08 2.65
N THR A 353 -23.33 6.09 3.50
CA THR A 353 -23.26 6.19 4.95
C THR A 353 -22.08 5.39 5.47
N LEU A 354 -21.36 5.95 6.43
CA LEU A 354 -20.30 5.27 7.15
C LEU A 354 -20.87 4.67 8.44
N ILE A 355 -20.95 3.34 8.49
CA ILE A 355 -21.41 2.58 9.64
C ILE A 355 -20.19 2.20 10.50
N PRO A 356 -20.18 2.51 11.81
CA PRO A 356 -19.11 2.06 12.69
C PRO A 356 -18.97 0.53 12.66
N ALA A 357 -17.75 0.02 12.46
CA ALA A 357 -17.51 -1.43 12.35
C ALA A 357 -17.99 -2.19 13.59
N ALA A 358 -17.90 -1.59 14.78
CA ALA A 358 -18.40 -2.18 16.03
C ALA A 358 -19.91 -2.48 16.00
N ALA A 359 -20.71 -1.68 15.28
CA ALA A 359 -22.15 -1.92 15.10
C ALA A 359 -22.44 -3.15 14.21
N LEU A 360 -21.42 -3.66 13.53
CA LEU A 360 -21.45 -4.82 12.64
C LEU A 360 -20.51 -5.95 13.13
N GLY A 361 -20.07 -5.93 14.38
CA GLY A 361 -19.17 -6.94 14.92
C GLY A 361 -17.80 -7.00 14.22
N GLY A 362 -17.32 -5.88 13.69
CA GLY A 362 -16.08 -5.77 12.90
C GLY A 362 -16.31 -5.54 11.41
N GLY A 363 -17.56 -5.63 10.92
CA GLY A 363 -17.89 -5.41 9.52
C GLY A 363 -17.61 -6.61 8.61
N PRO A 364 -17.93 -6.51 7.31
CA PRO A 364 -17.70 -7.61 6.39
C PRO A 364 -16.24 -7.78 6.01
N ARG A 365 -15.82 -9.03 5.83
CA ARG A 365 -14.48 -9.41 5.37
C ARG A 365 -14.30 -9.21 3.86
N CYS A 366 -15.40 -9.25 3.11
CA CYS A 366 -15.46 -9.06 1.67
C CYS A 366 -16.49 -7.99 1.29
N VAL A 367 -16.53 -7.56 0.03
CA VAL A 367 -17.60 -6.67 -0.46
C VAL A 367 -18.91 -7.45 -0.52
N VAL A 368 -20.00 -6.89 0.02
CA VAL A 368 -21.34 -7.46 -0.10
C VAL A 368 -22.20 -6.57 -1.00
N GLY A 369 -22.66 -7.08 -2.13
CA GLY A 369 -23.48 -6.37 -3.12
C GLY A 369 -24.89 -6.96 -3.26
N GLY A 370 -25.84 -6.15 -3.71
CA GLY A 370 -27.26 -6.49 -3.88
C GLY A 370 -28.07 -5.31 -4.42
N GLU A 371 -29.22 -5.00 -3.82
CA GLU A 371 -29.98 -3.75 -4.10
C GLU A 371 -29.29 -2.47 -3.52
N GLY A 372 -28.28 -2.70 -2.68
CA GLY A 372 -27.24 -1.75 -2.29
C GLY A 372 -25.90 -2.47 -2.19
N TYR A 373 -24.98 -1.92 -1.43
CA TYR A 373 -23.72 -2.57 -1.09
C TYR A 373 -23.28 -2.20 0.33
N LEU A 374 -22.51 -3.09 0.93
CA LEU A 374 -21.82 -2.91 2.19
C LEU A 374 -20.35 -3.29 1.98
N LEU A 375 -19.45 -2.33 2.21
CA LEU A 375 -18.02 -2.53 2.06
C LEU A 375 -17.36 -2.85 3.41
N PRO A 376 -16.23 -3.59 3.42
CA PRO A 376 -15.41 -3.77 4.61
C PRO A 376 -15.02 -2.45 5.26
N ASP A 377 -14.65 -2.53 6.54
CA ASP A 377 -14.10 -1.38 7.25
C ASP A 377 -12.81 -0.88 6.59
N THR A 378 -12.73 0.45 6.49
CA THR A 378 -11.61 1.21 5.93
C THR A 378 -10.82 1.94 7.01
N GLY A 379 -11.15 1.73 8.29
CA GLY A 379 -10.66 2.50 9.43
C GLY A 379 -11.55 3.70 9.76
N ALA A 380 -12.33 4.18 8.79
CA ALA A 380 -13.36 5.21 8.99
C ALA A 380 -14.79 4.63 9.19
N GLY A 381 -14.93 3.30 9.12
CA GLY A 381 -16.21 2.59 9.13
C GLY A 381 -16.45 1.79 7.85
N CYS A 382 -17.48 0.94 7.91
CA CYS A 382 -18.02 0.20 6.79
C CYS A 382 -18.89 1.11 5.92
N VAL A 383 -18.73 1.07 4.61
CA VAL A 383 -19.50 1.93 3.70
C VAL A 383 -20.79 1.23 3.28
N ALA A 384 -21.94 1.78 3.66
CA ALA A 384 -23.24 1.38 3.16
C ALA A 384 -23.70 2.33 2.05
N GLY A 385 -24.03 1.79 0.89
CA GLY A 385 -24.43 2.62 -0.23
C GLY A 385 -25.40 1.95 -1.20
N SER A 386 -25.96 2.69 -2.14
CA SER A 386 -25.99 4.17 -2.20
C SER A 386 -27.38 4.66 -2.57
N THR A 387 -27.64 5.94 -2.36
CA THR A 387 -28.80 6.62 -2.95
C THR A 387 -28.56 6.97 -4.42
N TYR A 388 -29.66 7.25 -5.12
CA TYR A 388 -29.71 7.63 -6.54
C TYR A 388 -30.79 8.70 -6.71
N VAL A 389 -30.41 9.97 -6.69
CA VAL A 389 -31.35 11.10 -6.70
C VAL A 389 -31.23 11.88 -8.02
N HIS A 390 -32.25 11.73 -8.87
CA HIS A 390 -32.36 12.45 -10.13
C HIS A 390 -32.81 13.89 -9.89
N GLY A 391 -32.24 14.84 -10.66
CA GLY A 391 -32.64 16.25 -10.59
C GLY A 391 -32.35 16.93 -9.25
N ALA A 392 -31.44 16.37 -8.44
CA ALA A 392 -31.03 16.99 -7.19
C ALA A 392 -30.41 18.37 -7.45
N ALA A 393 -30.70 19.34 -6.58
CA ALA A 393 -30.05 20.64 -6.61
C ALA A 393 -28.63 20.59 -6.00
N GLU A 394 -28.44 19.76 -4.97
CA GLU A 394 -27.15 19.51 -4.34
C GLU A 394 -26.96 18.03 -4.03
N ALA A 395 -25.70 17.60 -3.95
CA ALA A 395 -25.34 16.31 -3.36
C ALA A 395 -24.95 16.56 -1.89
N ARG A 396 -25.77 16.09 -0.97
CA ARG A 396 -25.53 16.22 0.48
C ARG A 396 -25.78 14.91 1.21
N VAL A 397 -25.16 14.79 2.38
CA VAL A 397 -25.47 13.74 3.35
C VAL A 397 -26.68 14.20 4.17
N GLY A 398 -27.65 13.31 4.42
CA GLY A 398 -28.84 13.68 5.18
C GLY A 398 -29.63 12.50 5.72
N ALA A 399 -30.48 12.76 6.72
CA ALA A 399 -31.21 11.70 7.43
C ALA A 399 -32.04 10.79 6.50
N GLU A 400 -32.65 11.34 5.44
CA GLU A 400 -33.40 10.56 4.47
C GLU A 400 -32.50 9.62 3.65
N GLY A 401 -31.37 10.13 3.15
CA GLY A 401 -30.43 9.32 2.38
C GLY A 401 -29.76 8.25 3.25
N GLN A 402 -29.40 8.59 4.49
CA GLN A 402 -28.92 7.61 5.46
C GLN A 402 -29.94 6.51 5.71
N ARG A 403 -31.21 6.85 5.91
CA ARG A 403 -32.29 5.85 6.06
C ARG A 403 -32.33 4.90 4.86
N VAL A 404 -32.29 5.42 3.64
CA VAL A 404 -32.26 4.59 2.41
C VAL A 404 -31.04 3.66 2.38
N THR A 405 -29.84 4.17 2.69
CA THR A 405 -28.63 3.33 2.66
C THR A 405 -28.59 2.29 3.77
N LEU A 406 -29.10 2.62 4.97
CA LEU A 406 -29.22 1.71 6.10
C LEU A 406 -30.25 0.61 5.82
N ASP A 407 -31.41 0.96 5.24
CA ASP A 407 -32.43 -0.01 4.84
C ASP A 407 -31.88 -0.98 3.80
N LYS A 408 -31.12 -0.49 2.81
CA LYS A 408 -30.43 -1.33 1.83
C LYS A 408 -29.42 -2.26 2.48
N ALA A 409 -28.58 -1.75 3.38
CA ALA A 409 -27.60 -2.57 4.10
C ALA A 409 -28.30 -3.62 4.98
N ALA A 410 -29.36 -3.25 5.70
CA ALA A 410 -30.16 -4.18 6.49
C ALA A 410 -30.77 -5.29 5.61
N GLY A 411 -31.21 -4.96 4.40
CA GLY A 411 -31.67 -5.94 3.41
C GLY A 411 -30.59 -6.95 2.96
N LEU A 412 -29.30 -6.62 3.06
CA LEU A 412 -28.20 -7.55 2.77
C LEU A 412 -27.90 -8.47 3.96
N LEU A 413 -28.06 -7.98 5.18
CA LEU A 413 -27.70 -8.68 6.43
C LEU A 413 -28.83 -9.57 6.96
N GLY A 414 -30.08 -9.16 6.76
CA GLY A 414 -31.27 -9.82 7.29
C GLY A 414 -32.12 -8.91 8.18
N ALA A 415 -33.33 -9.37 8.50
CA ALA A 415 -34.31 -8.59 9.23
C ALA A 415 -33.81 -8.18 10.63
N GLY A 416 -33.92 -6.88 10.96
CA GLY A 416 -33.57 -6.37 12.29
C GLY A 416 -32.16 -5.78 12.43
N ALA A 417 -31.27 -6.03 11.46
CA ALA A 417 -29.94 -5.44 11.45
C ALA A 417 -30.01 -3.90 11.40
N LEU A 418 -29.04 -3.24 12.05
CA LEU A 418 -28.82 -1.78 12.02
C LEU A 418 -29.96 -0.91 12.59
N ARG A 419 -31.03 -1.49 13.16
CA ARG A 419 -32.16 -0.72 13.73
C ARG A 419 -31.79 0.23 14.87
N ALA A 420 -30.69 -0.05 15.57
CA ALA A 420 -30.20 0.78 16.66
C ALA A 420 -29.48 2.06 16.16
N LEU A 421 -29.15 2.15 14.87
CA LEU A 421 -28.50 3.31 14.30
C LEU A 421 -29.53 4.38 13.93
N ALA A 422 -29.29 5.61 14.38
CA ALA A 422 -30.16 6.74 14.10
C ALA A 422 -29.74 7.43 12.77
N PRO A 423 -30.60 7.49 11.74
CA PRO A 423 -30.31 8.27 10.56
C PRO A 423 -30.16 9.76 10.89
N GLY A 424 -29.25 10.44 10.18
CA GLY A 424 -28.92 11.85 10.36
C GLY A 424 -27.79 12.12 11.36
N THR A 425 -27.34 11.11 12.11
CA THR A 425 -26.23 11.25 13.08
C THR A 425 -24.93 10.60 12.62
N LEU A 426 -24.97 9.80 11.55
CA LEU A 426 -23.80 9.07 11.06
C LEU A 426 -22.97 9.94 10.11
N PRO A 427 -21.66 9.71 10.01
CA PRO A 427 -20.85 10.29 8.96
C PRO A 427 -21.21 9.66 7.61
N GLY A 428 -20.88 10.35 6.52
CA GLY A 428 -21.17 9.91 5.18
C GLY A 428 -20.46 10.74 4.13
N TRP A 429 -20.64 10.39 2.87
CA TRP A 429 -20.15 11.16 1.73
C TRP A 429 -21.23 11.25 0.67
N ALA A 430 -21.32 12.41 0.02
CA ALA A 430 -22.22 12.62 -1.10
C ALA A 430 -21.48 13.25 -2.28
N GLY A 431 -21.90 12.89 -3.48
CA GLY A 431 -21.34 13.43 -4.71
C GLY A 431 -22.17 13.11 -5.93
N TRP A 432 -21.58 13.39 -7.10
CA TRP A 432 -22.26 13.32 -8.38
C TRP A 432 -21.67 12.24 -9.26
N ARG A 433 -22.56 11.48 -9.91
CA ARG A 433 -22.20 10.56 -10.98
C ARG A 433 -22.49 11.21 -12.32
N ALA A 434 -21.56 11.06 -13.26
CA ALA A 434 -21.77 11.39 -14.66
C ALA A 434 -22.36 10.17 -15.38
N VAL A 435 -23.58 10.28 -15.88
CA VAL A 435 -24.32 9.15 -16.46
C VAL A 435 -24.65 9.44 -17.92
N LEU A 436 -24.23 8.53 -18.81
CA LEU A 436 -24.55 8.56 -20.23
C LEU A 436 -25.71 7.62 -20.58
N PRO A 437 -26.46 7.90 -21.67
CA PRO A 437 -27.34 6.92 -22.28
C PRO A 437 -26.60 5.61 -22.58
N GLY A 438 -27.26 4.47 -22.36
CA GLY A 438 -26.69 3.14 -22.57
C GLY A 438 -25.73 2.64 -21.49
N ARG A 439 -25.40 3.45 -20.47
CA ARG A 439 -24.59 3.09 -19.28
C ARG A 439 -23.15 2.60 -19.54
N LEU A 440 -22.66 2.68 -20.78
CA LEU A 440 -21.24 2.62 -21.09
C LEU A 440 -20.62 4.03 -20.96
N PRO A 441 -19.31 4.13 -20.71
CA PRO A 441 -18.63 5.43 -20.71
C PRO A 441 -18.41 5.98 -22.12
N ALA A 442 -17.94 7.22 -22.20
CA ALA A 442 -17.43 7.86 -23.41
C ALA A 442 -15.94 8.13 -23.23
N VAL A 443 -15.11 7.37 -23.93
CA VAL A 443 -13.65 7.38 -23.82
C VAL A 443 -13.01 7.32 -25.20
N GLY A 444 -12.12 8.27 -25.48
CA GLY A 444 -11.35 8.32 -26.73
C GLY A 444 -11.15 9.75 -27.25
N GLU A 445 -10.46 9.85 -28.38
CA GLU A 445 -10.26 11.10 -29.11
C GLU A 445 -11.56 11.57 -29.76
N LEU A 446 -11.77 12.89 -29.79
CA LEU A 446 -12.87 13.51 -30.50
C LEU A 446 -12.55 13.61 -31.99
N ALA A 447 -13.32 12.92 -32.83
CA ALA A 447 -13.06 12.87 -34.27
C ALA A 447 -13.04 14.25 -34.96
N HIS A 448 -13.83 15.20 -34.47
CA HIS A 448 -13.91 16.57 -34.99
C HIS A 448 -12.92 17.54 -34.31
N ALA A 449 -12.13 17.08 -33.35
CA ALA A 449 -11.18 17.90 -32.59
C ALA A 449 -9.90 17.10 -32.26
N PRO A 450 -8.99 16.91 -33.24
CA PRO A 450 -7.75 16.15 -33.04
C PRO A 450 -6.90 16.69 -31.88
N GLY A 451 -6.31 15.79 -31.11
CA GLY A 451 -5.57 16.10 -29.88
C GLY A 451 -6.45 16.31 -28.64
N LEU A 452 -7.78 16.36 -28.78
CA LEU A 452 -8.70 16.43 -27.64
C LEU A 452 -9.37 15.09 -27.39
N TRP A 453 -9.24 14.60 -26.16
CA TRP A 453 -9.76 13.33 -25.69
C TRP A 453 -10.79 13.52 -24.59
N LEU A 454 -11.72 12.58 -24.49
CA LEU A 454 -12.71 12.49 -23.41
C LEU A 454 -12.51 11.19 -22.62
N ALA A 455 -12.71 11.27 -21.31
CA ALA A 455 -12.74 10.12 -20.41
C ALA A 455 -13.82 10.36 -19.34
N ALA A 456 -15.09 10.13 -19.69
CA ALA A 456 -16.22 10.51 -18.84
C ALA A 456 -17.38 9.49 -18.87
N GLY A 457 -18.34 9.70 -17.97
CA GLY A 457 -19.57 8.90 -17.96
C GLY A 457 -19.46 7.53 -17.30
N TYR A 458 -18.51 7.32 -16.38
CA TYR A 458 -18.33 6.04 -15.69
C TYR A 458 -19.45 5.67 -14.69
N ALA A 459 -20.40 6.57 -14.44
CA ALA A 459 -21.54 6.37 -13.54
C ALA A 459 -21.11 5.79 -12.17
N SER A 460 -21.72 4.68 -11.72
CA SER A 460 -21.40 4.01 -10.45
C SER A 460 -20.26 2.99 -10.54
N ARG A 461 -19.56 2.88 -11.68
CA ARG A 461 -18.51 1.88 -11.92
C ARG A 461 -17.16 2.51 -12.25
N GLY A 462 -16.96 3.75 -11.79
CA GLY A 462 -15.75 4.54 -12.00
C GLY A 462 -14.45 3.78 -11.74
N LEU A 463 -14.33 3.17 -10.57
CA LEU A 463 -13.11 2.47 -10.15
C LEU A 463 -12.76 1.25 -11.02
N SER A 464 -13.76 0.58 -11.60
CA SER A 464 -13.52 -0.55 -12.51
C SER A 464 -13.13 -0.07 -13.91
N TRP A 465 -13.79 0.98 -14.41
CA TRP A 465 -13.52 1.51 -15.74
C TRP A 465 -12.20 2.30 -15.79
N SER A 466 -11.90 3.12 -14.78
CA SER A 466 -10.83 4.11 -14.87
C SER A 466 -9.45 3.50 -15.14
N ALA A 467 -9.16 2.32 -14.59
CA ALA A 467 -7.89 1.63 -14.84
C ALA A 467 -7.74 1.25 -16.32
N LEU A 468 -8.68 0.44 -16.84
CA LEU A 468 -8.67 0.00 -18.24
C LEU A 468 -8.75 1.17 -19.24
N MET A 469 -9.51 2.21 -18.91
CA MET A 469 -9.64 3.39 -19.77
C MET A 469 -8.40 4.28 -19.76
N GLY A 470 -7.68 4.32 -18.63
CA GLY A 470 -6.36 4.95 -18.55
C GLY A 470 -5.36 4.25 -19.46
N ASP A 471 -5.29 2.92 -19.38
CA ASP A 471 -4.43 2.09 -20.25
C ASP A 471 -4.78 2.24 -21.73
N LEU A 472 -6.09 2.24 -22.06
CA LEU A 472 -6.55 2.47 -23.43
C LEU A 472 -6.07 3.81 -23.99
N ILE A 473 -6.19 4.90 -23.22
CA ILE A 473 -5.75 6.22 -23.66
C ILE A 473 -4.23 6.24 -23.79
N ALA A 474 -3.50 5.74 -22.79
CA ALA A 474 -2.05 5.69 -22.80
C ALA A 474 -1.51 4.89 -23.99
N ALA A 475 -2.04 3.69 -24.23
CA ALA A 475 -1.66 2.85 -25.36
C ALA A 475 -1.87 3.57 -26.70
N ARG A 476 -3.02 4.23 -26.87
CA ARG A 476 -3.29 4.97 -28.12
C ARG A 476 -2.41 6.20 -28.31
N LEU A 477 -2.08 6.91 -27.24
CA LEU A 477 -1.15 8.05 -27.30
C LEU A 477 0.30 7.60 -27.52
N GLY A 478 0.69 6.45 -26.99
CA GLY A 478 2.01 5.84 -27.17
C GLY A 478 2.19 5.10 -28.50
N GLY A 479 1.12 4.93 -29.29
CA GLY A 479 1.16 4.12 -30.52
C GLY A 479 1.29 2.62 -30.25
N GLU A 480 0.88 2.17 -29.07
CA GLU A 480 0.88 0.77 -28.65
C GLU A 480 -0.40 0.05 -29.11
N PRO A 481 -0.40 -1.30 -29.14
CA PRO A 481 -1.61 -2.08 -29.42
C PRO A 481 -2.74 -1.76 -28.44
N SER A 482 -3.96 -1.62 -28.98
CA SER A 482 -5.16 -1.39 -28.16
C SER A 482 -5.45 -2.59 -27.25
N PRO A 483 -5.73 -2.38 -25.94
CA PRO A 483 -6.16 -3.45 -25.04
C PRO A 483 -7.63 -3.86 -25.25
N LEU A 484 -8.35 -3.22 -26.17
CA LEU A 484 -9.73 -3.51 -26.52
C LEU A 484 -9.90 -3.82 -27.99
N GLU A 485 -10.83 -4.74 -28.28
CA GLU A 485 -11.32 -5.00 -29.63
C GLU A 485 -11.97 -3.76 -30.26
N THR A 486 -12.02 -3.76 -31.58
CA THR A 486 -12.46 -2.59 -32.37
C THR A 486 -13.94 -2.27 -32.15
N ASP A 487 -14.77 -3.29 -32.03
CA ASP A 487 -16.21 -3.17 -31.78
C ASP A 487 -16.49 -2.63 -30.36
N LEU A 488 -15.80 -3.14 -29.33
CA LEU A 488 -15.88 -2.60 -27.97
C LEU A 488 -15.39 -1.15 -27.89
N SER A 489 -14.28 -0.84 -28.57
CA SER A 489 -13.76 0.53 -28.69
C SER A 489 -14.77 1.47 -29.35
N ALA A 490 -15.50 0.99 -30.37
CA ALA A 490 -16.53 1.77 -31.03
C ALA A 490 -17.74 2.07 -30.12
N LEU A 491 -18.10 1.15 -29.21
CA LEU A 491 -19.20 1.32 -28.26
C LEU A 491 -18.92 2.38 -27.18
N ILE A 492 -17.65 2.54 -26.80
CA ILE A 492 -17.24 3.55 -25.82
C ILE A 492 -16.76 4.85 -26.46
N ALA A 493 -16.69 4.95 -27.79
CA ALA A 493 -16.24 6.15 -28.45
C ALA A 493 -17.12 7.38 -28.09
N PRO A 494 -16.52 8.56 -27.92
CA PRO A 494 -17.26 9.80 -27.69
C PRO A 494 -17.93 10.23 -29.01
N ARG A 495 -19.20 9.88 -29.15
CA ARG A 495 -20.03 10.14 -30.34
C ARG A 495 -21.34 10.81 -30.00
#